data_AF-A0A4S1EMM8-F1
#
_entry.id   AF-A0A4S1EMM8-F1
#
_cell.length_a   1.000
_cell.length_b   1.000
_cell.length_c   1.000
_cell.angle_alpha   90.00
_cell.angle_beta   90.00
_cell.angle_gamma   90.00
#
_symmetry.space_group_name_H-M   'P 1'
#
loop_
_entity.id
_entity.type
_entity.pdbx_description
1 polymer ?
#
loop_
_entity_poly.entity_id
_entity_poly.type
_entity_poly.pdbx_seq_one_letter_code
_entity_poly.pdbx_strand_id
1 'polypeptide(L)'
;RQIDGIPAERRFLSNPTIAPLAVGAALLDGEFAYHQGRHEEDNGHLRRAVEVDDNLSYTEPWAWMHPPRHALAALLLDQGHAAEAEQVYRDDL
;
A
#
# COMPACT_ATOMS: atom_id res chain seq x y z
N ARG A 1 8.66 12.81 -4.92
CA ARG A 1 8.93 11.67 -5.84
C ARG A 1 8.41 12.05 -7.23
N GLN A 2 9.08 11.68 -8.32
CA GLN A 2 8.76 12.14 -9.69
C GLN A 2 7.56 11.40 -10.34
N ILE A 3 6.48 11.15 -9.58
CA ILE A 3 5.27 10.52 -10.12
C ILE A 3 4.46 11.54 -10.93
N ASP A 4 4.49 12.81 -10.52
CA ASP A 4 3.75 13.92 -11.15
C ASP A 4 4.23 14.25 -12.57
N GLY A 5 5.41 13.75 -12.96
CA GLY A 5 5.93 13.89 -14.33
C GLY A 5 5.35 12.88 -15.33
N ILE A 6 4.54 11.92 -14.87
CA ILE A 6 3.92 10.91 -15.72
C ILE A 6 2.61 11.46 -16.29
N PRO A 7 2.42 11.46 -17.63
CA PRO A 7 1.17 11.90 -18.24
C PRO A 7 -0.03 11.10 -17.70
N ALA A 8 -1.14 11.79 -17.40
CA ALA A 8 -2.32 11.19 -16.78
C ALA A 8 -2.98 10.10 -17.65
N GLU A 9 -2.80 10.19 -18.98
CA GLU A 9 -3.28 9.23 -19.95
C GLU A 9 -2.43 7.95 -20.03
N ARG A 10 -1.21 7.95 -19.47
CA ARG A 10 -0.33 6.77 -19.51
C ARG A 10 -0.99 5.63 -18.74
N ARG A 11 -1.19 4.49 -19.42
CA ARG A 11 -1.79 3.29 -18.83
C ARG A 11 -0.74 2.21 -18.56
N PHE A 12 -0.95 1.50 -17.45
CA PHE A 12 -0.34 0.21 -17.15
C PHE A 12 -1.48 -0.77 -16.88
N LEU A 13 -1.60 -1.79 -17.74
CA LEU A 13 -2.80 -2.62 -17.82
C LEU A 13 -4.07 -1.74 -17.94
N SER A 14 -5.11 -2.01 -17.17
CA SER A 14 -6.36 -1.22 -17.15
C SER A 14 -6.30 0.02 -16.24
N ASN A 15 -5.16 0.33 -15.62
CA ASN A 15 -5.03 1.41 -14.65
C ASN A 15 -4.21 2.59 -15.21
N PRO A 16 -4.49 3.85 -14.81
CA PRO A 16 -3.51 4.92 -14.99
C PRO A 16 -2.20 4.54 -14.29
N THR A 17 -1.05 4.70 -14.95
CA THR A 17 0.26 4.28 -14.41
C THR A 17 0.58 4.93 -13.06
N ILE A 18 0.07 6.14 -12.82
CA ILE A 18 0.22 6.84 -11.54
C ILE A 18 -0.43 6.10 -10.36
N ALA A 19 -1.48 5.30 -10.60
CA ALA A 19 -2.23 4.63 -9.54
C ALA A 19 -1.45 3.48 -8.87
N PRO A 20 -0.93 2.46 -9.58
CA PRO A 20 -0.11 1.43 -8.93
C PRO A 20 1.21 2.00 -8.38
N LEU A 21 1.77 3.06 -8.99
CA LEU A 21 2.93 3.75 -8.42
C LEU A 21 2.61 4.48 -7.12
N ALA A 22 1.38 4.95 -6.93
CA ALA A 22 0.94 5.56 -5.68
C ALA A 22 0.86 4.53 -4.55
N VAL A 23 0.52 3.26 -4.84
CA VAL A 23 0.62 2.16 -3.87
C VAL A 23 2.06 2.02 -3.37
N GLY A 24 3.01 1.89 -4.29
CA GLY A 24 4.43 1.79 -3.95
C GLY A 24 4.99 3.02 -3.22
N ALA A 25 4.52 4.23 -3.58
CA ALA A 25 4.92 5.45 -2.90
C ALA A 25 4.46 5.49 -1.44
N ALA A 26 3.22 5.09 -1.17
CA ALA A 26 2.66 5.02 0.18
C ALA A 26 3.33 3.91 1.01
N LEU A 27 3.59 2.75 0.43
CA LEU A 27 4.37 1.68 1.06
C LEU A 27 5.74 2.17 1.53
N LEU A 28 6.48 2.83 0.64
CA LEU A 28 7.83 3.34 0.96
C LEU A 28 7.79 4.44 2.03
N ASP A 29 6.75 5.27 2.08
CA ASP A 29 6.59 6.24 3.16
C ASP A 29 6.29 5.57 4.50
N GLY A 30 5.50 4.50 4.50
CA GLY A 30 5.23 3.68 5.68
C GLY A 30 6.50 3.03 6.23
N GLU A 31 7.26 2.34 5.38
CA GLU A 31 8.54 1.72 5.75
C GLU A 31 9.55 2.75 6.28
N PHE A 32 9.62 3.93 5.64
CA PHE A 32 10.50 5.01 6.09
C PHE A 32 10.09 5.61 7.44
N ALA A 33 8.78 5.75 7.70
CA ALA A 33 8.26 6.21 8.99
C ALA A 33 8.50 5.17 10.10
N TYR A 34 8.30 3.89 9.80
CA TYR A 34 8.54 2.78 10.72
C TYR A 34 10.00 2.74 11.18
N HIS A 35 10.95 2.84 10.25
CA HIS A 35 12.38 2.87 10.58
C HIS A 35 12.83 4.11 11.38
N GLN A 36 12.01 5.17 11.41
CA GLN A 36 12.23 6.35 12.26
C GLN A 36 11.52 6.26 13.62
N GLY A 37 10.82 5.16 13.91
CA GLY A 37 10.03 5.00 15.14
C GLY A 37 8.76 5.85 15.16
N ARG A 38 8.26 6.29 14.00
CA ARG A 38 7.05 7.12 13.88
C ARG A 38 5.82 6.23 13.64
N HIS A 39 5.45 5.47 14.67
CA HIS A 39 4.45 4.40 14.62
C HIS A 39 2.99 4.83 14.35
N GLU A 40 2.66 6.11 14.49
CA GLU A 40 1.35 6.62 14.07
C GLU A 40 1.35 6.97 12.58
N GLU A 41 2.50 7.46 12.07
CA GLU A 41 2.66 7.86 10.68
C GLU A 41 2.79 6.64 9.75
N ASP A 42 3.51 5.59 10.16
CA ASP A 42 3.72 4.38 9.34
C ASP A 42 2.43 3.63 9.03
N ASN A 43 1.60 3.38 10.05
CA ASN A 43 0.31 2.71 9.93
C ASN A 43 -0.64 3.54 9.05
N GLY A 44 -0.60 4.87 9.17
CA GLY A 44 -1.36 5.76 8.29
C GLY A 44 -0.97 5.60 6.82
N HIS A 45 0.33 5.56 6.52
CA HIS A 45 0.83 5.35 5.16
C HIS A 45 0.51 3.96 4.61
N LEU A 46 0.63 2.91 5.42
CA LEU A 46 0.31 1.55 5.00
C LEU A 46 -1.19 1.34 4.78
N ARG A 47 -2.06 1.90 5.63
CA ARG A 47 -3.51 1.91 5.39
C ARG A 47 -3.87 2.66 4.11
N ARG A 48 -3.18 3.77 3.81
CA ARG A 48 -3.33 4.47 2.54
C ARG A 48 -2.90 3.61 1.35
N ALA A 49 -1.81 2.86 1.47
CA ALA A 49 -1.38 1.95 0.41
C ALA A 49 -2.44 0.88 0.12
N VAL A 50 -3.05 0.30 1.16
CA VAL A 50 -4.17 -0.65 1.03
C VAL A 50 -5.35 -0.01 0.31
N GLU A 51 -5.77 1.18 0.74
CA GLU A 51 -6.91 1.89 0.12
C GLU A 51 -6.67 2.18 -1.37
N VAL A 52 -5.45 2.54 -1.77
CA VAL A 52 -5.12 2.77 -3.18
C VAL A 52 -5.15 1.47 -3.97
N ASP A 53 -4.61 0.40 -3.40
CA ASP A 53 -4.55 -0.93 -4.02
C ASP A 53 -5.96 -1.53 -4.24
N ASP A 54 -6.83 -1.46 -3.23
CA ASP A 54 -8.23 -1.90 -3.29
C ASP A 54 -9.04 -1.17 -4.38
N ASN A 55 -8.68 0.07 -4.68
CA ASN A 55 -9.35 0.90 -5.67
C ASN A 55 -8.73 0.79 -7.08
N LEU A 56 -7.72 -0.06 -7.27
CA LEU A 56 -7.22 -0.36 -8.61
C LEU A 56 -8.28 -1.13 -9.41
N SER A 57 -8.36 -0.83 -10.71
CA SER A 57 -9.18 -1.63 -11.62
C SER A 57 -8.67 -3.06 -11.63
N TYR A 58 -9.58 -4.03 -11.50
CA TYR A 58 -9.27 -5.45 -11.61
C TYR A 58 -8.60 -5.77 -12.95
N THR A 59 -7.45 -6.43 -12.89
CA THR A 59 -6.69 -6.91 -14.06
C THR A 59 -6.00 -8.24 -13.75
N GLU A 60 -5.77 -9.04 -14.78
CA GLU A 60 -4.91 -10.23 -14.71
C GLU A 60 -3.77 -10.06 -15.75
N PRO A 61 -2.49 -9.92 -15.31
CA PRO A 61 -2.02 -9.91 -13.93
C PRO A 61 -2.43 -8.65 -13.15
N TRP A 62 -2.25 -8.66 -11.84
CA TRP A 62 -2.64 -7.55 -10.96
C TRP A 62 -1.77 -6.32 -11.26
N ALA A 63 -2.36 -5.13 -11.18
CA ALA A 63 -1.62 -3.89 -11.46
C ALA A 63 -0.53 -3.60 -10.41
N TRP A 64 -0.65 -4.19 -9.23
CA TRP A 64 0.36 -4.21 -8.18
C TRP A 64 0.44 -5.61 -7.59
N MET A 65 1.63 -6.21 -7.57
CA MET A 65 1.81 -7.63 -7.19
C MET A 65 2.16 -7.84 -5.71
N HIS A 66 2.48 -6.78 -4.95
CA HIS A 66 2.95 -6.88 -3.56
C HIS A 66 1.86 -6.35 -2.62
N PRO A 67 0.94 -7.19 -2.12
CA PRO A 67 -0.24 -6.74 -1.38
C PRO A 67 0.15 -5.89 -0.16
N PRO A 68 -0.25 -4.62 -0.09
CA PRO A 68 0.11 -3.74 1.03
C PRO A 68 -0.43 -4.21 2.38
N ARG A 69 -1.51 -5.01 2.35
CA ARG A 69 -2.14 -5.61 3.53
C ARG A 69 -1.16 -6.47 4.32
N HIS A 70 -0.27 -7.21 3.64
CA HIS A 70 0.72 -8.06 4.33
C HIS A 70 1.77 -7.22 5.07
N ALA A 71 2.20 -6.11 4.49
CA ALA A 71 3.12 -5.18 5.14
C ALA A 71 2.46 -4.49 6.36
N LEU A 72 1.21 -4.04 6.20
CA LEU A 72 0.42 -3.46 7.30
C LEU A 72 0.26 -4.45 8.45
N ALA A 73 -0.18 -5.67 8.17
CA ALA A 73 -0.40 -6.67 9.21
C ALA A 73 0.90 -7.07 9.92
N ALA A 74 2.01 -7.16 9.19
CA ALA A 74 3.32 -7.45 9.79
C ALA A 74 3.77 -6.34 10.76
N LEU A 75 3.60 -5.06 10.40
CA LEU A 75 3.94 -3.95 11.30
C LEU A 75 3.01 -3.87 12.51
N LEU A 76 1.71 -4.10 12.32
CA LEU A 76 0.76 -4.18 13.42
C LEU A 76 1.15 -5.28 14.41
N LEU A 77 1.62 -6.44 13.94
CA LEU A 77 2.12 -7.50 14.82
C LEU A 77 3.37 -7.09 15.59
N ASP A 78 4.34 -6.46 14.94
CA ASP A 78 5.58 -5.98 15.59
C ASP A 78 5.29 -4.97 16.70
N GLN A 79 4.26 -4.13 16.50
CA GLN A 79 3.80 -3.13 17.46
C GLN A 79 2.82 -3.69 18.53
N GLY A 80 2.49 -4.97 18.48
CA GLY A 80 1.62 -5.63 19.47
C GLY A 80 0.11 -5.54 19.19
N HIS A 81 -0.30 -5.03 18.03
CA HIS A 81 -1.70 -4.91 17.60
C HIS A 81 -2.23 -6.20 16.93
N ALA A 82 -2.11 -7.33 17.63
CA ALA A 82 -2.40 -8.65 17.06
C ALA A 82 -3.84 -8.83 16.53
N ALA A 83 -4.84 -8.28 17.23
CA ALA A 83 -6.24 -8.38 16.81
C ALA A 83 -6.51 -7.61 15.50
N GLU A 84 -5.89 -6.44 15.33
CA GLU A 84 -6.04 -5.67 14.09
C GLU A 84 -5.29 -6.36 12.95
N ALA A 85 -4.07 -6.85 13.19
CA ALA A 85 -3.30 -7.58 12.19
C ALA A 85 -4.04 -8.84 11.67
N GLU A 86 -4.68 -9.59 12.58
CA GLU A 86 -5.50 -10.74 12.20
C GLU A 86 -6.62 -10.33 11.25
N GLN A 87 -7.32 -9.25 11.54
CA GLN A 87 -8.40 -8.76 10.67
C GLN A 87 -7.86 -8.35 9.30
N VAL A 88 -6.72 -7.64 9.25
CA VAL A 88 -6.10 -7.24 7.98
C VAL A 88 -5.71 -8.45 7.13
N TYR A 89 -5.20 -9.53 7.74
CA TYR A 89 -4.94 -10.78 7.02
C TYR A 89 -6.23 -11.49 6.56
N ARG A 90 -7.31 -11.43 7.35
CA ARG A 90 -8.60 -12.01 6.96
C ARG A 90 -9.23 -11.27 5.78
N ASP A 91 -9.07 -9.96 5.70
CA ASP A 91 -9.60 -9.15 4.60
C ASP A 91 -8.87 -9.39 3.27
N ASP A 92 -7.69 -10.00 3.30
CA ASP A 92 -6.90 -10.37 2.11
C ASP A 92 -7.31 -11.73 1.50
N LEU A 93 -8.00 -12.59 2.27
CA LEU A 93 -8.46 -13.93 1.88
C LEU A 93 -9.79 -13.90 1.13
#